data_AF-A0A9K3PUD1-F1
#
_entry.id   AF-A0A9K3PUD1-F1
#
_cell.length_a   1.000
_cell.length_b   1.000
_cell.length_c   1.000
_cell.angle_alpha   90.00
_cell.angle_beta   90.00
_cell.angle_gamma   90.00
#
_symmetry.space_group_name_H-M   'P 1'
#
loop_
_entity.id
_entity.type
_entity.pdbx_description
1 polymer ?
#
loop_
_entity_poly.entity_id
_entity_poly.type
_entity_poly.pdbx_seq_one_letter_code
_entity_poly.pdbx_strand_id
1 'polypeptide(L)'
;MDLTIASGSVRSSNVPGKKDKRKKRSTRPRNDQRFADYIVFGLQATWCLGLFVICYAIVLIILWPLLKASTSKSSTNEGPPDVIKHVPLQKITHTDEQNKWGEMASTVRKRLQQFRLGRGVTDAQLLDEAAAEFESRRKQHQEALAQVAAQQKEQDEADKKNAKAAEGHERNGFVVLGMHRSGTSMLAGLLHQSAGYQVGGPLIGSAFDNEKGFFERVDIVLQNDEFMAKQGIWWSANVINYDWEKAIKDIEDGIVKFTKGKPGLKFLDDPKNAPWLQKDPRMCITLKTWVALMKTEPAVLFTYRHPLEVALSLHKREKNFPLERGLRLWIVYNMRAIQNSKGLCMVTSSNDAILADPVREIQRISDELTYTCGVPEPPDRIKQEDVDEFIDPKLQHGRKELSKEEKRVLETYNNGECKVYSYTSEEEEGSAEFRREHEIYQLAMKIYCDFQSGEAYKDDYKWPRI
;
A
#
# COMPACT_ATOMS: atom_id res chain seq x y z
N MET A 1 -10.20 21.17 -79.19
CA MET A 1 -11.66 21.21 -79.37
C MET A 1 -12.24 20.89 -77.99
N ASP A 2 -12.18 21.87 -77.10
CA ASP A 2 -13.30 22.81 -76.79
C ASP A 2 -14.28 22.11 -75.85
N LEU A 3 -14.27 22.50 -74.56
CA LEU A 3 -15.24 23.43 -73.94
C LEU A 3 -16.66 22.80 -73.95
N THR A 4 -17.42 22.74 -72.86
CA THR A 4 -17.99 23.94 -72.21
C THR A 4 -18.76 23.55 -70.94
N ILE A 5 -18.79 24.50 -70.02
CA ILE A 5 -19.51 24.66 -68.75
C ILE A 5 -21.02 24.94 -68.97
N ALA A 6 -21.89 24.58 -68.02
CA ALA A 6 -23.09 25.34 -67.53
C ALA A 6 -24.00 24.41 -66.68
N SER A 7 -24.31 24.61 -65.39
CA SER A 7 -24.96 25.72 -64.63
C SER A 7 -26.50 25.73 -64.66
N GLY A 8 -27.14 25.77 -63.48
CA GLY A 8 -28.54 26.15 -63.22
C GLY A 8 -29.30 25.12 -62.35
N SER A 9 -29.72 25.31 -61.09
CA SER A 9 -30.41 26.39 -60.34
C SER A 9 -31.96 26.26 -60.30
N VAL A 10 -32.47 25.78 -59.15
CA VAL A 10 -33.56 26.36 -58.30
C VAL A 10 -35.05 25.92 -58.45
N ARG A 11 -35.61 25.51 -57.28
CA ARG A 11 -37.03 25.54 -56.75
C ARG A 11 -38.08 24.64 -57.46
N SER A 12 -39.16 24.12 -56.86
CA SER A 12 -39.81 24.16 -55.54
C SER A 12 -41.06 23.27 -55.63
N SER A 13 -41.38 22.43 -54.64
CA SER A 13 -42.78 22.14 -54.26
C SER A 13 -42.89 21.45 -52.88
N ASN A 14 -43.87 21.91 -52.11
CA ASN A 14 -44.16 21.64 -50.70
C ASN A 14 -45.20 20.50 -50.51
N VAL A 15 -44.94 19.61 -49.52
CA VAL A 15 -45.79 19.13 -48.37
C VAL A 15 -47.17 18.47 -48.66
N PRO A 16 -47.79 17.54 -47.86
CA PRO A 16 -47.52 17.00 -46.49
C PRO A 16 -47.36 15.46 -46.43
N GLY A 17 -46.90 14.76 -45.40
CA GLY A 17 -47.02 14.92 -43.95
C GLY A 17 -47.59 13.61 -43.35
N LYS A 18 -46.72 12.70 -42.89
CA LYS A 18 -47.08 11.62 -41.96
C LYS A 18 -46.09 11.62 -40.79
N LYS A 19 -46.65 11.87 -39.62
CA LYS A 19 -45.98 11.93 -38.32
C LYS A 19 -45.54 10.52 -37.93
N ASP A 20 -44.25 10.34 -37.61
CA ASP A 20 -43.83 9.26 -36.72
C ASP A 20 -42.89 9.77 -35.63
N LYS A 21 -43.19 9.35 -34.42
CA LYS A 21 -42.71 9.91 -33.14
C LYS A 21 -41.24 9.54 -32.89
N ARG A 22 -40.31 10.48 -33.07
CA ARG A 22 -38.95 10.37 -32.49
C ARG A 22 -38.99 10.64 -30.98
N LYS A 23 -38.92 9.58 -30.17
CA LYS A 23 -38.46 9.67 -28.77
C LYS A 23 -36.98 10.07 -28.79
N LYS A 24 -36.67 11.33 -28.44
CA LYS A 24 -35.30 11.74 -28.07
C LYS A 24 -34.91 11.01 -26.78
N ARG A 25 -34.10 9.95 -26.89
CA ARG A 25 -33.30 9.46 -25.77
C ARG A 25 -32.08 10.35 -25.67
N SER A 26 -32.07 11.22 -24.65
CA SER A 26 -30.88 11.96 -24.21
C SER A 26 -29.84 10.96 -23.73
N THR A 27 -28.81 10.70 -24.52
CA THR A 27 -27.59 10.02 -24.08
C THR A 27 -26.60 11.10 -23.66
N ARG A 28 -26.52 11.36 -22.35
CA ARG A 28 -25.35 12.06 -21.78
C ARG A 28 -24.11 11.15 -21.93
N PRO A 29 -22.95 11.67 -22.32
CA PRO A 29 -21.72 10.89 -22.34
C PRO A 29 -21.29 10.58 -20.90
N ARG A 30 -21.05 9.29 -20.63
CA ARG A 30 -20.68 8.72 -19.32
C ARG A 30 -19.31 9.22 -18.78
N ASN A 31 -18.56 9.97 -19.60
CA ASN A 31 -17.23 10.51 -19.23
C ASN A 31 -17.29 11.81 -18.41
N ASP A 32 -18.34 12.64 -18.56
CA ASP A 32 -18.46 13.89 -17.80
C ASP A 32 -18.91 13.65 -16.34
N GLN A 33 -19.53 12.50 -16.08
CA GLN A 33 -20.00 12.14 -14.74
C GLN A 33 -18.85 11.90 -13.76
N ARG A 34 -17.72 11.32 -14.22
CA ARG A 34 -16.58 11.03 -13.33
C ARG A 34 -15.82 12.28 -12.89
N PHE A 35 -15.70 13.30 -13.75
CA PHE A 35 -15.09 14.58 -13.37
C PHE A 35 -16.01 15.35 -12.40
N ALA A 36 -17.33 15.25 -12.61
CA ALA A 36 -18.31 15.77 -11.67
C ALA A 36 -18.24 15.06 -10.31
N ASP A 37 -18.04 13.74 -10.26
CA ASP A 37 -17.95 13.00 -8.98
C ASP A 37 -16.73 13.43 -8.13
N TYR A 38 -15.59 13.78 -8.75
CA TYR A 38 -14.43 14.34 -8.03
C TYR A 38 -14.66 15.78 -7.52
N ILE A 39 -15.43 16.61 -8.23
CA ILE A 39 -15.76 17.98 -7.81
C ILE A 39 -16.93 18.00 -6.80
N VAL A 40 -17.90 17.10 -6.94
CA VAL A 40 -19.07 16.95 -6.06
C VAL A 40 -18.65 16.48 -4.67
N PHE A 41 -17.61 15.65 -4.55
CA PHE A 41 -17.06 15.26 -3.25
C PHE A 41 -16.55 16.47 -2.45
N GLY A 42 -15.92 17.44 -3.12
CA GLY A 42 -15.50 18.70 -2.51
C GLY A 42 -16.67 19.58 -2.08
N LEU A 43 -17.72 19.70 -2.91
CA LEU A 43 -18.90 20.49 -2.55
C LEU A 43 -19.68 19.85 -1.39
N GLN A 44 -20.00 18.55 -1.44
CA GLN A 44 -20.76 17.88 -0.38
C GLN A 44 -20.03 17.93 0.98
N ALA A 45 -18.70 17.82 1.00
CA ALA A 45 -17.91 17.99 2.22
C ALA A 45 -18.07 19.40 2.81
N THR A 46 -18.12 20.46 1.99
CA THR A 46 -18.36 21.84 2.48
C THR A 46 -19.75 22.05 3.04
N TRP A 47 -20.79 21.43 2.46
CA TRP A 47 -22.15 21.48 2.99
C TRP A 47 -22.28 20.71 4.31
N CYS A 48 -21.63 19.55 4.43
CA CYS A 48 -21.58 18.78 5.67
C CYS A 48 -20.83 19.54 6.78
N LEU A 49 -19.71 20.21 6.45
CA LEU A 49 -18.98 21.05 7.40
C LEU A 49 -19.81 22.25 7.85
N GLY A 50 -20.51 22.90 6.91
CA GLY A 50 -21.44 24.00 7.21
C GLY A 50 -22.58 23.57 8.14
N LEU A 51 -23.21 22.43 7.85
CA LEU A 51 -24.26 21.86 8.71
C LEU A 51 -23.71 21.47 10.09
N PHE A 52 -22.51 20.91 10.17
CA PHE A 52 -21.87 20.58 11.44
C PHE A 52 -21.60 21.83 12.28
N VAL A 53 -21.09 22.91 11.68
CA VAL A 53 -20.86 24.19 12.37
C VAL A 53 -22.17 24.82 12.83
N ILE A 54 -23.24 24.74 12.03
CA ILE A 54 -24.57 25.22 12.41
C ILE A 54 -25.14 24.41 13.57
N CYS A 55 -25.08 23.08 13.51
CA CYS A 55 -25.51 22.21 14.61
C CYS A 55 -24.69 22.46 15.89
N TYR A 56 -23.38 22.62 15.77
CA TYR A 56 -22.50 22.93 16.90
C TYR A 56 -22.82 24.29 17.53
N ALA A 57 -23.07 25.33 16.71
CA ALA A 57 -23.49 26.64 17.19
C ALA A 57 -24.86 26.59 17.89
N ILE A 58 -25.83 25.83 17.36
CA ILE A 58 -27.14 25.64 17.99
C ILE A 58 -26.98 24.94 19.35
N VAL A 59 -26.16 23.89 19.43
CA VAL A 59 -25.87 23.20 20.70
C VAL A 59 -25.22 24.16 21.70
N LEU A 60 -24.26 24.98 21.28
CA LEU A 60 -23.65 25.99 22.16
C LEU A 60 -24.64 27.04 22.63
N ILE A 61 -25.54 27.53 21.77
CA ILE A 61 -26.58 28.51 22.14
C ILE A 61 -27.58 27.91 23.14
N ILE A 62 -27.98 26.64 22.94
CA ILE A 62 -28.90 25.93 23.85
C ILE A 62 -28.23 25.63 25.19
N LEU A 63 -26.95 25.30 25.20
CA LEU A 63 -26.19 24.97 26.42
C LEU A 63 -25.61 26.20 27.14
N TRP A 64 -25.57 27.37 26.49
CA TRP A 64 -25.03 28.62 27.05
C TRP A 64 -25.68 29.05 28.38
N PRO A 65 -27.02 28.95 28.56
CA PRO A 65 -27.67 29.29 29.83
C PRO A 65 -27.32 28.30 30.95
N LEU A 66 -27.09 27.02 30.62
CA LEU A 66 -26.73 25.97 31.59
C LEU A 66 -25.27 26.12 32.05
N LEU A 67 -24.37 26.53 31.15
CA LEU A 67 -22.97 26.80 31.48
C LEU A 67 -22.82 28.06 32.35
N LYS A 68 -23.67 29.08 32.17
CA LYS A 68 -23.70 30.28 33.04
C LYS A 68 -24.29 30.02 34.44
N ALA A 69 -25.14 29.01 34.60
CA ALA A 69 -25.71 28.66 35.91
C ALA A 69 -24.71 27.95 36.84
N SER A 70 -23.60 27.44 36.30
CA SER A 70 -22.58 26.69 37.05
C SER A 70 -21.54 27.56 37.76
N THR A 71 -21.55 28.89 37.57
CA THR A 71 -20.49 29.78 38.09
C THR A 71 -21.04 30.90 38.98
N SER A 72 -21.99 30.60 39.88
CA SER A 72 -22.23 31.46 41.05
C SER A 72 -22.67 30.65 42.27
N LYS A 73 -21.74 30.43 43.21
CA LYS A 73 -21.88 30.77 44.63
C LYS A 73 -20.71 30.19 45.42
N SER A 74 -19.98 31.09 46.09
CA SER A 74 -18.92 30.82 47.05
C SER A 74 -19.34 31.34 48.42
N SER A 75 -19.01 30.57 49.48
CA SER A 75 -18.95 30.90 50.94
C SER A 75 -20.29 31.25 51.63
N THR A 76 -20.60 30.77 52.85
CA THR A 76 -19.95 31.06 54.14
C THR A 76 -20.20 30.00 55.25
N ASN A 77 -19.46 30.15 56.38
CA ASN A 77 -19.19 29.28 57.55
C ASN A 77 -20.21 29.28 58.74
N GLU A 78 -20.02 28.30 59.65
CA GLU A 78 -20.42 28.16 61.11
C GLU A 78 -21.91 27.87 61.47
N GLY A 79 -22.37 26.99 62.39
CA GLY A 79 -21.87 26.10 63.47
C GLY A 79 -23.06 25.30 64.14
N PRO A 80 -22.90 24.49 65.24
CA PRO A 80 -23.55 23.17 65.56
C PRO A 80 -24.75 23.22 66.58
N PRO A 81 -25.33 22.13 67.19
CA PRO A 81 -24.93 20.70 67.29
C PRO A 81 -26.02 19.57 67.22
N ASP A 82 -25.49 18.32 67.17
CA ASP A 82 -25.98 16.95 67.47
C ASP A 82 -27.44 16.65 67.88
N VAL A 83 -28.00 15.53 67.36
CA VAL A 83 -28.24 14.24 68.08
C VAL A 83 -28.81 13.14 67.13
N ILE A 84 -27.98 12.13 66.87
CA ILE A 84 -28.17 10.65 66.84
C ILE A 84 -29.33 9.98 66.03
N LYS A 85 -28.90 9.37 64.91
CA LYS A 85 -29.08 7.99 64.34
C LYS A 85 -30.48 7.37 64.16
N HIS A 86 -30.78 6.94 62.92
CA HIS A 86 -30.79 5.52 62.51
C HIS A 86 -30.85 5.27 60.98
N VAL A 87 -29.94 4.38 60.54
CA VAL A 87 -29.90 3.45 59.38
C VAL A 87 -30.12 3.96 57.94
N PRO A 88 -29.11 3.80 57.07
CA PRO A 88 -29.38 3.43 55.68
C PRO A 88 -28.57 2.21 55.19
N LEU A 89 -29.32 1.31 54.55
CA LEU A 89 -29.02 0.44 53.40
C LEU A 89 -27.53 0.13 53.11
N GLN A 90 -27.23 -1.18 53.15
CA GLN A 90 -25.96 -1.80 52.78
C GLN A 90 -25.41 -1.26 51.45
N LYS A 91 -24.23 -0.61 51.53
CA LYS A 91 -23.27 -0.56 50.42
C LYS A 91 -22.44 -1.83 50.45
N ILE A 92 -22.51 -2.63 49.40
CA ILE A 92 -21.49 -3.64 49.10
C ILE A 92 -20.19 -2.86 48.84
N THR A 93 -19.23 -2.97 49.76
CA THR A 93 -17.94 -2.30 49.65
C THR A 93 -16.98 -3.12 48.77
N HIS A 94 -16.23 -2.41 47.93
CA HIS A 94 -15.15 -2.85 47.03
C HIS A 94 -14.01 -3.68 47.67
N THR A 95 -14.15 -4.13 48.92
CA THR A 95 -13.12 -4.84 49.70
C THR A 95 -13.11 -6.36 49.47
N ASP A 96 -14.21 -6.97 49.01
CA ASP A 96 -14.31 -8.42 48.84
C ASP A 96 -13.62 -8.95 47.57
N GLU A 97 -13.54 -8.17 46.49
CA GLU A 97 -12.85 -8.59 45.27
C GLU A 97 -11.33 -8.53 45.41
N GLN A 98 -10.78 -7.51 46.07
CA GLN A 98 -9.34 -7.39 46.31
C GLN A 98 -8.81 -8.55 47.17
N ASN A 99 -9.59 -9.01 48.15
CA ASN A 99 -9.24 -10.16 48.98
C ASN A 99 -9.24 -11.48 48.17
N LYS A 100 -10.20 -11.67 47.25
CA LYS A 100 -10.22 -12.83 46.34
C LYS A 100 -9.04 -12.87 45.36
N TRP A 101 -8.63 -11.71 44.82
CA TRP A 101 -7.44 -11.62 43.97
C TRP A 101 -6.16 -11.88 44.74
N GLY A 102 -6.09 -11.41 46.00
CA GLY A 102 -4.98 -11.71 46.92
C GLY A 102 -4.85 -13.21 47.23
N GLU A 103 -5.97 -13.88 47.52
CA GLU A 103 -6.00 -15.33 47.78
C GLU A 103 -5.62 -16.15 46.54
N MET A 104 -6.13 -15.77 45.36
CA MET A 104 -5.81 -16.44 44.10
C MET A 104 -4.34 -16.28 43.72
N ALA A 105 -3.78 -15.08 43.87
CA ALA A 105 -2.35 -14.82 43.66
C ALA A 105 -1.47 -15.60 44.65
N SER A 106 -1.91 -15.73 45.92
CA SER A 106 -1.19 -16.52 46.93
C SER A 106 -1.20 -18.02 46.62
N THR A 107 -2.31 -18.52 46.08
CA THR A 107 -2.50 -19.92 45.70
C THR A 107 -1.66 -20.28 44.47
N VAL A 108 -1.63 -19.38 43.49
CA VAL A 108 -0.77 -19.50 42.31
C VAL A 108 0.71 -19.48 42.70
N ARG A 109 1.13 -18.57 43.60
CA ARG A 109 2.50 -18.55 44.14
C ARG A 109 2.86 -19.84 44.87
N LYS A 110 1.96 -20.37 45.71
CA LYS A 110 2.21 -21.65 46.41
C LYS A 110 2.32 -22.83 45.44
N ARG A 111 1.48 -22.89 44.41
CA ARG A 111 1.57 -23.93 43.36
C ARG A 111 2.85 -23.83 42.55
N LEU A 112 3.25 -22.62 42.16
CA LEU A 112 4.55 -22.38 41.52
C LEU A 112 5.70 -22.77 42.46
N GLN A 113 5.62 -22.45 43.75
CA GLN A 113 6.64 -22.84 44.73
C GLN A 113 6.73 -24.36 44.95
N GLN A 114 5.60 -25.07 44.95
CA GLN A 114 5.57 -26.54 44.99
C GLN A 114 6.10 -27.16 43.69
N PHE A 115 5.79 -26.57 42.55
CA PHE A 115 6.34 -26.97 41.25
C PHE A 115 7.86 -26.72 41.18
N ARG A 116 8.36 -25.64 41.80
CA ARG A 116 9.78 -25.27 41.92
C ARG A 116 10.56 -26.25 42.79
N LEU A 117 10.03 -26.61 43.97
CA LEU A 117 10.65 -27.59 44.87
C LEU A 117 10.76 -29.00 44.25
N GLY A 118 9.84 -29.36 43.35
CA GLY A 118 9.86 -30.64 42.65
C GLY A 118 10.90 -30.75 41.52
N ARG A 119 11.53 -29.64 41.10
CA ARG A 119 12.51 -29.62 40.00
C ARG A 119 13.90 -29.11 40.38
N GLY A 120 14.10 -28.60 41.60
CA GLY A 120 15.42 -28.21 42.10
C GLY A 120 16.08 -27.01 41.39
N VAL A 121 15.33 -26.21 40.62
CA VAL A 121 15.84 -25.06 39.87
C VAL A 121 15.47 -23.76 40.59
N THR A 122 16.45 -22.86 40.77
CA THR A 122 16.24 -21.54 41.38
C THR A 122 15.93 -20.46 40.34
N ASP A 123 15.15 -19.43 40.70
CA ASP A 123 14.77 -18.32 39.79
C ASP A 123 16.00 -17.58 39.24
N ALA A 124 17.10 -17.52 40.02
CA ALA A 124 18.37 -16.96 39.58
C ALA A 124 18.99 -17.79 38.44
N GLN A 125 18.99 -19.13 38.54
CA GLN A 125 19.55 -20.00 37.49
C GLN A 125 18.77 -19.91 36.18
N LEU A 126 17.44 -19.81 36.22
CA LEU A 126 16.61 -19.65 35.02
C LEU A 126 16.84 -18.29 34.33
N LEU A 127 17.03 -17.24 35.11
CA LEU A 127 17.33 -15.90 34.58
C LEU A 127 18.75 -15.83 34.03
N ASP A 128 19.71 -16.47 34.68
CA ASP A 128 21.10 -16.55 34.21
C ASP A 128 21.20 -17.39 32.92
N GLU A 129 20.48 -18.50 32.84
CA GLU A 129 20.43 -19.37 31.66
C GLU A 129 19.73 -18.68 30.48
N ALA A 130 18.62 -17.98 30.74
CA ALA A 130 17.93 -17.18 29.72
C ALA A 130 18.78 -15.97 29.26
N ALA A 131 19.49 -15.30 30.17
CA ALA A 131 20.38 -14.20 29.84
C ALA A 131 21.58 -14.68 29.01
N ALA A 132 22.17 -15.82 29.38
CA ALA A 132 23.26 -16.44 28.63
C ALA A 132 22.83 -16.88 27.22
N GLU A 133 21.62 -17.45 27.07
CA GLU A 133 21.06 -17.79 25.76
C GLU A 133 20.82 -16.53 24.91
N PHE A 134 20.31 -15.46 25.52
CA PHE A 134 20.07 -14.19 24.84
C PHE A 134 21.37 -13.54 24.35
N GLU A 135 22.41 -13.54 25.18
CA GLU A 135 23.73 -13.01 24.81
C GLU A 135 24.42 -13.85 23.73
N SER A 136 24.29 -15.17 23.79
CA SER A 136 24.79 -16.10 22.77
C SER A 136 24.12 -15.84 21.42
N ARG A 137 22.79 -15.75 21.39
CA ARG A 137 22.03 -15.40 20.17
C ARG A 137 22.35 -14.01 19.66
N ARG A 138 22.57 -13.04 20.55
CA ARG A 138 22.98 -11.68 20.16
C ARG A 138 24.35 -11.66 19.51
N LYS A 139 25.32 -12.41 20.03
CA LYS A 139 26.66 -12.54 19.42
C LYS A 139 26.61 -13.23 18.06
N GLN A 140 25.88 -14.35 17.95
CA GLN A 140 25.68 -15.04 16.68
C GLN A 140 25.00 -14.14 15.63
N HIS A 141 24.02 -13.34 16.05
CA HIS A 141 23.36 -12.38 15.16
C HIS A 141 24.30 -11.24 14.74
N GLN A 142 25.13 -10.72 15.65
CA GLN A 142 26.13 -9.69 15.31
C GLN A 142 27.22 -10.23 14.38
N GLU A 143 27.66 -11.47 14.56
CA GLU A 143 28.62 -12.14 13.68
C GLU A 143 28.02 -12.40 12.29
N ALA A 144 26.75 -12.84 12.22
CA ALA A 144 26.04 -13.00 10.96
C ALA A 144 25.87 -11.64 10.23
N LEU A 145 25.50 -10.58 10.95
CA LEU A 145 25.41 -9.23 10.39
C LEU A 145 26.76 -8.69 9.91
N ALA A 146 27.86 -9.01 10.62
CA ALA A 146 29.21 -8.64 10.23
C ALA A 146 29.68 -9.41 8.98
N GLN A 147 29.34 -10.69 8.86
CA GLN A 147 29.63 -11.50 7.66
C GLN A 147 28.83 -10.99 6.45
N VAL A 148 27.55 -10.68 6.63
CA VAL A 148 26.73 -10.06 5.58
C VAL A 148 27.29 -8.69 5.19
N ALA A 149 27.74 -7.87 6.15
CA ALA A 149 28.35 -6.58 5.85
C ALA A 149 29.72 -6.70 5.15
N ALA A 150 30.49 -7.75 5.42
CA ALA A 150 31.74 -8.03 4.73
C ALA A 150 31.50 -8.52 3.29
N GLN A 151 30.52 -9.41 3.09
CA GLN A 151 30.06 -9.84 1.77
C GLN A 151 29.49 -8.67 0.97
N GLN A 152 28.73 -7.77 1.62
CA GLN A 152 28.23 -6.55 1.00
C GLN A 152 29.38 -5.64 0.55
N LYS A 153 30.44 -5.47 1.35
CA LYS A 153 31.60 -4.65 0.93
C LYS A 153 32.36 -5.24 -0.26
N GLU A 154 32.55 -6.56 -0.29
CA GLU A 154 33.17 -7.24 -1.42
C GLU A 154 32.30 -7.15 -2.68
N GLN A 155 30.97 -7.23 -2.50
CA GLN A 155 29.98 -7.03 -3.56
C GLN A 155 29.95 -5.57 -4.04
N ASP A 156 30.00 -4.58 -3.14
CA ASP A 156 30.03 -3.15 -3.47
C ASP A 156 31.32 -2.77 -4.24
N GLU A 157 32.46 -3.40 -3.93
CA GLU A 157 33.70 -3.24 -4.69
C GLU A 157 33.66 -3.93 -6.05
N ALA A 158 33.00 -5.10 -6.15
CA ALA A 158 32.73 -5.77 -7.41
C ALA A 158 31.75 -4.99 -8.28
N ASP A 159 30.71 -4.40 -7.68
CA ASP A 159 29.67 -3.60 -8.33
C ASP A 159 30.23 -2.25 -8.79
N LYS A 160 31.15 -1.61 -8.04
CA LYS A 160 31.92 -0.45 -8.54
C LYS A 160 32.80 -0.79 -9.74
N LYS A 161 33.29 -2.03 -9.83
CA LYS A 161 34.08 -2.53 -10.96
C LYS A 161 33.19 -2.85 -12.17
N ASN A 162 31.98 -3.35 -11.92
CA ASN A 162 30.95 -3.64 -12.93
C ASN A 162 30.21 -2.38 -13.42
N ALA A 163 30.07 -1.35 -12.58
CA ALA A 163 29.54 -0.03 -12.96
C ALA A 163 30.41 0.66 -14.00
N LYS A 164 31.72 0.37 -13.99
CA LYS A 164 32.66 0.80 -15.03
C LYS A 164 32.51 0.01 -16.35
N ALA A 165 31.77 -1.10 -16.33
CA ALA A 165 31.41 -1.91 -17.50
C ALA A 165 29.96 -1.66 -17.99
N ALA A 166 29.15 -0.92 -17.22
CA ALA A 166 27.82 -0.44 -17.62
C ALA A 166 27.94 0.82 -18.51
N GLU A 167 28.72 0.75 -19.58
CA GLU A 167 28.60 1.72 -20.67
C GLU A 167 27.30 1.42 -21.45
N GLY A 168 26.34 2.35 -21.46
CA GLY A 168 25.34 2.32 -22.54
C GLY A 168 24.10 3.21 -22.49
N HIS A 169 23.46 3.43 -21.34
CA HIS A 169 22.21 4.21 -21.32
C HIS A 169 22.08 5.06 -20.06
N GLU A 170 22.31 6.37 -20.20
CA GLU A 170 21.86 7.36 -19.22
C GLU A 170 20.34 7.25 -19.10
N ARG A 171 19.84 6.94 -17.89
CA ARG A 171 18.40 6.87 -17.59
C ARG A 171 17.96 8.17 -16.93
N ASN A 172 16.75 8.64 -17.23
CA ASN A 172 16.24 9.87 -16.59
C ASN A 172 15.56 9.60 -15.23
N GLY A 173 15.23 8.34 -14.92
CA GLY A 173 14.50 7.99 -13.70
C GLY A 173 14.04 6.54 -13.67
N PHE A 174 13.11 6.25 -12.76
CA PHE A 174 12.64 4.89 -12.50
C PHE A 174 11.16 4.80 -12.16
N VAL A 175 10.58 3.63 -12.43
CA VAL A 175 9.19 3.32 -12.10
C VAL A 175 9.13 2.42 -10.88
N VAL A 176 8.32 2.81 -9.88
CA VAL A 176 8.04 1.98 -8.70
C VAL A 176 6.90 1.01 -9.00
N LEU A 177 7.19 -0.29 -8.93
CA LEU A 177 6.26 -1.38 -9.19
C LEU A 177 5.99 -2.20 -7.91
N GLY A 178 4.80 -2.77 -7.85
CA GLY A 178 4.32 -3.61 -6.77
C GLY A 178 2.81 -3.58 -6.68
N MET A 179 2.19 -4.68 -6.22
CA MET A 179 0.74 -4.74 -6.02
C MET A 179 0.25 -3.59 -5.12
N HIS A 180 -0.96 -3.09 -5.37
CA HIS A 180 -1.65 -2.15 -4.47
C HIS A 180 -1.58 -2.64 -3.02
N ARG A 181 -1.43 -1.71 -2.06
CA ARG A 181 -1.30 -2.01 -0.62
C ARG A 181 0.00 -2.74 -0.21
N SER A 182 0.94 -2.95 -1.12
CA SER A 182 2.29 -3.47 -0.80
C SER A 182 3.25 -2.41 -0.24
N GLY A 183 2.76 -1.19 0.08
CA GLY A 183 3.61 -0.10 0.56
C GLY A 183 4.27 0.73 -0.54
N THR A 184 3.86 0.60 -1.82
CA THR A 184 4.42 1.38 -2.94
C THR A 184 4.27 2.89 -2.76
N SER A 185 3.16 3.38 -2.18
CA SER A 185 3.00 4.81 -1.85
C SER A 185 3.95 5.25 -0.73
N MET A 186 4.17 4.39 0.26
CA MET A 186 5.09 4.68 1.37
C MET A 186 6.52 4.79 0.83
N LEU A 187 6.95 3.83 0.02
CA LEU A 187 8.26 3.84 -0.62
C LEU A 187 8.44 5.07 -1.53
N ALA A 188 7.45 5.36 -2.38
CA ALA A 188 7.50 6.54 -3.25
C ALA A 188 7.59 7.85 -2.48
N GLY A 189 6.83 7.98 -1.37
CA GLY A 189 6.90 9.15 -0.52
C GLY A 189 8.22 9.30 0.21
N LEU A 190 8.78 8.20 0.75
CA LEU A 190 10.11 8.21 1.37
C LEU A 190 11.19 8.65 0.37
N LEU A 191 11.20 8.06 -0.82
CA LEU A 191 12.18 8.41 -1.87
C LEU A 191 12.02 9.88 -2.30
N HIS A 192 10.79 10.35 -2.48
CA HIS A 192 10.55 11.75 -2.84
C HIS A 192 10.98 12.73 -1.73
N GLN A 193 10.60 12.46 -0.47
CA GLN A 193 10.81 13.40 0.62
C GLN A 193 12.21 13.38 1.21
N SER A 194 12.83 12.20 1.32
CA SER A 194 14.15 12.04 1.96
C SER A 194 15.32 12.07 0.96
N ALA A 195 15.10 11.67 -0.30
CA ALA A 195 16.13 11.64 -1.33
C ALA A 195 15.89 12.66 -2.46
N GLY A 196 14.74 13.33 -2.50
CA GLY A 196 14.50 14.43 -3.45
C GLY A 196 14.12 14.01 -4.87
N TYR A 197 13.77 12.74 -5.12
CA TYR A 197 13.37 12.28 -6.45
C TYR A 197 12.14 13.03 -6.97
N GLN A 198 12.15 13.43 -8.25
CA GLN A 198 11.10 14.27 -8.82
C GLN A 198 9.88 13.45 -9.23
N VAL A 199 8.71 13.72 -8.66
CA VAL A 199 7.44 13.06 -9.03
C VAL A 199 6.60 13.85 -10.05
N GLY A 200 6.89 15.14 -10.18
CA GLY A 200 6.11 16.07 -11.01
C GLY A 200 4.66 16.22 -10.55
N GLY A 201 3.75 16.55 -11.47
CA GLY A 201 2.34 16.73 -11.14
C GLY A 201 1.45 17.07 -12.33
N PRO A 202 0.12 17.17 -12.12
CA PRO A 202 -0.57 17.07 -10.83
C PRO A 202 -0.64 15.65 -10.27
N LEU A 203 -0.59 15.52 -8.94
CA LEU A 203 -0.66 14.24 -8.23
C LEU A 203 -2.08 13.94 -7.73
N ILE A 204 -2.42 12.66 -7.61
CA ILE A 204 -3.61 12.23 -6.86
C ILE A 204 -3.46 12.69 -5.41
N GLY A 205 -4.43 13.47 -4.94
CA GLY A 205 -4.48 13.96 -3.56
C GLY A 205 -4.56 12.84 -2.53
N SER A 206 -4.28 13.16 -1.27
CA SER A 206 -4.46 12.22 -0.16
C SER A 206 -5.91 11.77 -0.02
N ALA A 207 -6.10 10.55 0.48
CA ALA A 207 -7.40 9.97 0.79
C ALA A 207 -7.36 9.28 2.15
N PHE A 208 -8.53 8.86 2.67
CA PHE A 208 -8.63 8.22 3.99
C PHE A 208 -7.76 6.96 4.13
N ASP A 209 -7.49 6.25 3.03
CA ASP A 209 -6.68 5.03 3.02
C ASP A 209 -5.20 5.29 2.71
N ASN A 210 -4.82 6.57 2.50
CA ASN A 210 -3.45 7.05 2.32
C ASN A 210 -3.35 8.58 2.55
N GLU A 211 -3.25 8.97 3.82
CA GLU A 211 -3.31 10.38 4.24
C GLU A 211 -2.10 11.21 3.79
N LYS A 212 -0.94 10.57 3.54
CA LYS A 212 0.29 11.23 3.08
C LYS A 212 0.38 11.39 1.56
N GLY A 213 -0.66 11.00 0.83
CA GLY A 213 -0.74 11.14 -0.63
C GLY A 213 -0.23 9.93 -1.39
N PHE A 214 -0.72 9.74 -2.61
CA PHE A 214 -0.40 8.56 -3.41
C PHE A 214 0.90 8.70 -4.19
N PHE A 215 1.41 9.91 -4.44
CA PHE A 215 2.57 10.13 -5.33
C PHE A 215 2.35 9.55 -6.74
N GLU A 216 1.09 9.54 -7.20
CA GLU A 216 0.68 9.07 -8.53
C GLU A 216 0.28 10.26 -9.37
N ARG A 217 0.88 10.43 -10.55
CA ARG A 217 0.47 11.48 -11.47
C ARG A 217 -0.90 11.18 -12.07
N VAL A 218 -1.79 12.17 -12.01
CA VAL A 218 -3.17 12.05 -12.51
C VAL A 218 -3.21 11.74 -14.01
N ASP A 219 -2.28 12.33 -14.78
CA ASP A 219 -2.20 12.13 -16.23
C ASP A 219 -1.92 10.67 -16.63
N ILE A 220 -0.97 10.03 -15.96
CA ILE A 220 -0.60 8.62 -16.15
C ILE A 220 -1.70 7.69 -15.64
N VAL A 221 -2.29 7.98 -14.49
CA VAL A 221 -3.41 7.22 -13.92
C VAL A 221 -4.58 7.17 -14.89
N LEU A 222 -4.99 8.33 -15.42
CA LEU A 222 -6.09 8.42 -16.37
C LEU A 222 -5.76 7.73 -17.69
N GLN A 223 -4.49 7.76 -18.11
CA GLN A 223 -4.08 7.07 -19.32
C GLN A 223 -4.05 5.55 -19.15
N ASN A 224 -3.63 5.05 -17.97
CA ASN A 224 -3.74 3.63 -17.62
C ASN A 224 -5.21 3.16 -17.65
N ASP A 225 -6.14 3.98 -17.14
CA ASP A 225 -7.57 3.67 -17.21
C ASP A 225 -8.07 3.55 -18.66
N GLU A 226 -7.64 4.43 -19.56
CA GLU A 226 -8.00 4.35 -20.98
C GLU A 226 -7.45 3.08 -21.64
N PHE A 227 -6.19 2.72 -21.38
CA PHE A 227 -5.59 1.48 -21.89
C PHE A 227 -6.36 0.25 -21.45
N MET A 228 -6.60 0.14 -20.14
CA MET A 228 -7.24 -1.03 -19.55
C MET A 228 -8.73 -1.12 -19.95
N ALA A 229 -9.46 0.01 -19.92
CA ALA A 229 -10.89 0.01 -20.25
C ALA A 229 -11.18 -0.41 -21.69
N LYS A 230 -10.30 -0.08 -22.65
CA LYS A 230 -10.45 -0.48 -24.06
C LYS A 230 -10.28 -1.97 -24.29
N GLN A 231 -9.68 -2.68 -23.34
CA GLN A 231 -9.52 -4.13 -23.35
C GLN A 231 -10.50 -4.83 -22.38
N GLY A 232 -11.43 -4.10 -21.76
CA GLY A 232 -12.35 -4.69 -20.77
C GLY A 232 -11.67 -5.08 -19.46
N ILE A 233 -10.59 -4.38 -19.12
CA ILE A 233 -9.74 -4.64 -17.96
C ILE A 233 -9.92 -3.51 -16.94
N TRP A 234 -9.86 -3.89 -15.66
CA TRP A 234 -9.92 -2.97 -14.53
C TRP A 234 -8.82 -3.30 -13.53
N TRP A 235 -8.50 -2.42 -12.58
CA TRP A 235 -7.43 -2.65 -11.62
C TRP A 235 -7.56 -3.99 -10.86
N SER A 236 -8.79 -4.48 -10.66
CA SER A 236 -9.08 -5.73 -9.92
C SER A 236 -9.74 -6.83 -10.75
N ALA A 237 -9.82 -6.68 -12.08
CA ALA A 237 -10.54 -7.62 -12.94
C ALA A 237 -9.87 -7.77 -14.31
N ASN A 238 -9.77 -9.01 -14.78
CA ASN A 238 -9.20 -9.37 -16.10
C ASN A 238 -7.76 -8.89 -16.33
N VAL A 239 -7.03 -8.47 -15.29
CA VAL A 239 -5.67 -7.92 -15.40
C VAL A 239 -4.68 -8.87 -16.08
N ILE A 240 -4.88 -10.18 -15.94
CA ILE A 240 -4.07 -11.20 -16.60
C ILE A 240 -4.21 -11.21 -18.13
N ASN A 241 -5.25 -10.59 -18.67
CA ASN A 241 -5.54 -10.57 -20.11
C ASN A 241 -5.04 -9.30 -20.81
N TYR A 242 -4.31 -8.42 -20.11
CA TYR A 242 -3.80 -7.20 -20.73
C TYR A 242 -2.75 -7.52 -21.80
N ASP A 243 -2.98 -6.95 -22.99
CA ASP A 243 -2.10 -7.04 -24.14
C ASP A 243 -1.53 -5.66 -24.45
N TRP A 244 -0.22 -5.51 -24.25
CA TRP A 244 0.47 -4.23 -24.44
C TRP A 244 0.65 -3.90 -25.93
N GLU A 245 0.80 -4.90 -26.80
CA GLU A 245 0.95 -4.72 -28.25
C GLU A 245 -0.37 -4.21 -28.84
N LYS A 246 -1.48 -4.82 -28.40
CA LYS A 246 -2.81 -4.32 -28.75
C LYS A 246 -3.00 -2.87 -28.29
N ALA A 247 -2.54 -2.51 -27.10
CA ALA A 247 -2.67 -1.13 -26.62
C ALA A 247 -1.91 -0.14 -27.50
N ILE A 248 -0.69 -0.49 -27.96
CA ILE A 248 0.09 0.34 -28.90
C ILE A 248 -0.64 0.46 -30.24
N LYS A 249 -1.08 -0.65 -30.81
CA LYS A 249 -1.83 -0.65 -32.07
C LYS A 249 -3.12 0.19 -31.96
N ASP A 250 -3.85 0.06 -30.86
CA ASP A 250 -5.06 0.86 -30.64
C ASP A 250 -4.77 2.36 -30.55
N ILE A 251 -3.57 2.78 -30.09
CA ILE A 251 -3.14 4.18 -30.12
C ILE A 251 -2.90 4.63 -31.57
N GLU A 252 -2.17 3.83 -32.35
CA GLU A 252 -1.84 4.10 -33.75
C GLU A 252 -3.10 4.20 -34.62
N ASP A 253 -4.06 3.29 -34.41
CA ASP A 253 -5.36 3.26 -35.09
C ASP A 253 -6.34 4.34 -34.55
N GLY A 254 -5.97 5.10 -33.52
CA GLY A 254 -6.81 6.14 -32.91
C GLY A 254 -8.00 5.63 -32.10
N ILE A 255 -8.06 4.32 -31.80
CA ILE A 255 -9.07 3.66 -30.97
C ILE A 255 -8.93 4.06 -29.49
N VAL A 256 -7.68 4.14 -29.02
CA VAL A 256 -7.26 4.69 -27.73
C VAL A 256 -6.72 6.08 -27.96
N LYS A 257 -7.23 7.07 -27.23
CA LYS A 257 -6.63 8.41 -27.23
C LYS A 257 -5.49 8.44 -26.22
N PHE A 258 -4.29 8.84 -26.66
CA PHE A 258 -3.15 9.08 -25.76
C PHE A 258 -3.11 10.51 -25.22
N THR A 259 -4.22 11.25 -25.25
CA THR A 259 -4.22 12.68 -24.90
C THR A 259 -3.95 12.93 -23.41
N LYS A 260 -4.32 11.99 -22.54
CA LYS A 260 -4.11 12.10 -21.09
C LYS A 260 -2.67 11.81 -20.73
N GLY A 261 -2.02 10.86 -21.39
CA GLY A 261 -0.63 10.48 -21.12
C GLY A 261 0.42 11.44 -21.66
N LYS A 262 0.10 12.31 -22.63
CA LYS A 262 1.06 13.26 -23.23
C LYS A 262 1.84 14.11 -22.22
N PRO A 263 1.22 14.75 -21.20
CA PRO A 263 1.97 15.52 -20.20
C PRO A 263 2.86 14.65 -19.32
N GLY A 264 2.41 13.45 -18.94
CA GLY A 264 3.19 12.47 -18.20
C GLY A 264 4.40 12.03 -19.01
N LEU A 265 4.19 11.59 -20.26
CA LEU A 265 5.28 11.19 -21.16
C LEU A 265 6.29 12.32 -21.38
N LYS A 266 5.81 13.56 -21.59
CA LYS A 266 6.69 14.73 -21.72
C LYS A 266 7.56 14.93 -20.48
N PHE A 267 7.02 14.72 -19.28
CA PHE A 267 7.80 14.82 -18.05
C PHE A 267 8.86 13.72 -17.95
N LEU A 268 8.49 12.47 -18.24
CA LEU A 268 9.39 11.31 -18.15
C LEU A 268 10.52 11.34 -19.20
N ASP A 269 10.25 11.89 -20.38
CA ASP A 269 11.20 12.02 -21.49
C ASP A 269 12.11 13.27 -21.42
N ASP A 270 11.84 14.22 -20.51
CA ASP A 270 12.64 15.46 -20.41
C ASP A 270 13.76 15.26 -19.38
N PRO A 271 15.04 15.22 -19.81
CA PRO A 271 16.18 15.00 -18.91
C PRO A 271 16.30 16.04 -17.80
N LYS A 272 15.68 17.23 -17.95
CA LYS A 272 15.68 18.26 -16.90
C LYS A 272 14.89 17.87 -15.66
N ASN A 273 14.01 16.87 -15.77
CA ASN A 273 13.25 16.33 -14.65
C ASN A 273 13.96 15.16 -13.97
N ALA A 274 15.18 14.80 -14.39
CA ALA A 274 15.93 13.72 -13.77
C ALA A 274 16.54 14.13 -12.40
N PRO A 275 16.69 13.20 -11.43
CA PRO A 275 16.12 11.85 -11.47
C PRO A 275 14.64 11.89 -11.08
N TRP A 276 13.77 11.38 -11.97
CA TRP A 276 12.35 11.27 -11.67
C TRP A 276 11.96 9.93 -11.06
N LEU A 277 10.89 9.94 -10.28
CA LEU A 277 10.19 8.76 -9.76
C LEU A 277 8.76 8.75 -10.30
N GLN A 278 8.35 7.66 -10.93
CA GLN A 278 6.96 7.45 -11.34
C GLN A 278 6.35 6.26 -10.60
N LYS A 279 5.15 6.43 -10.05
CA LYS A 279 4.41 5.34 -9.42
C LYS A 279 2.96 5.31 -9.89
N ASP A 280 2.49 4.12 -10.21
CA ASP A 280 1.09 3.69 -10.29
C ASP A 280 1.12 2.16 -10.25
N PRO A 281 0.49 1.47 -9.28
CA PRO A 281 0.56 0.01 -9.21
C PRO A 281 0.10 -0.70 -10.49
N ARG A 282 -0.78 -0.09 -11.30
CA ARG A 282 -1.22 -0.64 -12.60
C ARG A 282 -0.12 -0.65 -13.64
N MET A 283 0.98 0.08 -13.45
CA MET A 283 2.16 -0.05 -14.30
C MET A 283 2.78 -1.44 -14.20
N CYS A 284 2.52 -2.24 -13.16
CA CYS A 284 2.90 -3.67 -13.19
C CYS A 284 2.31 -4.36 -14.43
N ILE A 285 1.13 -3.94 -14.85
CA ILE A 285 0.39 -4.48 -16.01
C ILE A 285 0.74 -3.72 -17.29
N THR A 286 0.79 -2.39 -17.23
CA THR A 286 0.91 -1.52 -18.41
C THR A 286 2.34 -1.08 -18.76
N LEU A 287 3.37 -1.49 -17.99
CA LEU A 287 4.75 -1.01 -18.16
C LEU A 287 5.24 -1.09 -19.60
N LYS A 288 5.06 -2.24 -20.28
CA LYS A 288 5.52 -2.42 -21.66
C LYS A 288 4.88 -1.44 -22.64
N THR A 289 3.60 -1.07 -22.43
CA THR A 289 2.94 -0.03 -23.23
C THR A 289 3.63 1.33 -23.01
N TRP A 290 3.98 1.66 -21.77
CA TRP A 290 4.68 2.92 -21.47
C TRP A 290 6.11 2.93 -22.00
N VAL A 291 6.89 1.88 -21.78
CA VAL A 291 8.27 1.76 -22.26
C VAL A 291 8.33 1.90 -23.78
N ALA A 292 7.40 1.27 -24.51
CA ALA A 292 7.32 1.40 -25.97
C ALA A 292 7.01 2.83 -26.46
N LEU A 293 6.49 3.71 -25.59
CA LEU A 293 6.19 5.11 -25.89
C LEU A 293 7.29 6.08 -25.42
N MET A 294 8.17 5.65 -24.52
CA MET A 294 9.24 6.46 -23.95
C MET A 294 10.44 6.55 -24.90
N LYS A 295 11.15 7.69 -24.85
CA LYS A 295 12.41 7.87 -25.57
C LYS A 295 13.60 7.25 -24.83
N THR A 296 13.54 7.27 -23.51
CA THR A 296 14.59 6.77 -22.63
C THR A 296 14.02 5.65 -21.78
N GLU A 297 14.72 4.54 -21.74
CA GLU A 297 14.33 3.41 -20.92
C GLU A 297 14.43 3.77 -19.42
N PRO A 298 13.39 3.49 -18.61
CA PRO A 298 13.48 3.69 -17.17
C PRO A 298 14.14 2.52 -16.46
N ALA A 299 14.68 2.76 -15.27
CA ALA A 299 14.94 1.67 -14.33
C ALA A 299 13.62 1.26 -13.63
N VAL A 300 13.64 0.13 -12.95
CA VAL A 300 12.51 -0.39 -12.18
C VAL A 300 12.91 -0.52 -10.71
N LEU A 301 12.06 -0.02 -9.82
CA LEU A 301 12.12 -0.33 -8.40
C LEU A 301 10.93 -1.22 -8.05
N PHE A 302 11.17 -2.52 -7.88
CA PHE A 302 10.13 -3.48 -7.53
C PHE A 302 10.07 -3.67 -6.01
N THR A 303 8.88 -3.53 -5.42
CA THR A 303 8.63 -3.84 -4.01
C THR A 303 7.45 -4.77 -3.82
N TYR A 304 7.53 -5.62 -2.81
CA TYR A 304 6.50 -6.57 -2.44
C TYR A 304 6.26 -6.61 -0.92
N ARG A 305 5.13 -7.17 -0.52
CA ARG A 305 4.70 -7.34 0.87
C ARG A 305 4.07 -8.71 1.05
N HIS A 306 4.06 -9.22 2.27
CA HIS A 306 3.39 -10.47 2.62
C HIS A 306 1.98 -10.56 2.00
N PRO A 307 1.67 -11.61 1.24
CA PRO A 307 0.45 -11.68 0.42
C PRO A 307 -0.83 -11.60 1.24
N LEU A 308 -0.85 -12.26 2.41
CA LEU A 308 -2.00 -12.20 3.32
C LEU A 308 -2.24 -10.79 3.88
N GLU A 309 -1.19 -10.03 4.20
CA GLU A 309 -1.37 -8.64 4.69
C GLU A 309 -1.97 -7.75 3.60
N VAL A 310 -1.57 -7.97 2.34
CA VAL A 310 -2.15 -7.26 1.20
C VAL A 310 -3.62 -7.66 1.01
N ALA A 311 -3.92 -8.97 1.03
CA ALA A 311 -5.29 -9.47 0.88
C ALA A 311 -6.22 -8.95 1.99
N LEU A 312 -5.79 -9.01 3.25
CA LEU A 312 -6.52 -8.45 4.41
C LEU A 312 -6.71 -6.93 4.26
N SER A 313 -5.67 -6.21 3.82
CA SER A 313 -5.80 -4.77 3.60
C SER A 313 -6.78 -4.43 2.48
N LEU A 314 -6.88 -5.24 1.43
CA LEU A 314 -7.86 -5.05 0.35
C LEU A 314 -9.27 -5.39 0.85
N HIS A 315 -9.41 -6.50 1.57
CA HIS A 315 -10.67 -6.93 2.18
C HIS A 315 -11.26 -5.85 3.10
N LYS A 316 -10.42 -5.22 3.94
CA LYS A 316 -10.85 -4.11 4.80
C LYS A 316 -11.28 -2.85 4.03
N ARG A 317 -10.65 -2.58 2.88
CA ARG A 317 -10.89 -1.37 2.08
C ARG A 317 -12.11 -1.51 1.18
N GLU A 318 -12.24 -2.66 0.53
CA GLU A 318 -13.22 -2.92 -0.51
C GLU A 318 -14.40 -3.71 0.05
N LYS A 319 -15.62 -3.23 -0.20
CA LYS A 319 -16.81 -3.99 0.16
C LYS A 319 -16.89 -5.28 -0.65
N ASN A 320 -17.14 -6.41 0.02
CA ASN A 320 -17.30 -7.73 -0.60
C ASN A 320 -16.08 -8.17 -1.42
N PHE A 321 -14.90 -8.14 -0.81
CA PHE A 321 -13.65 -8.51 -1.47
C PHE A 321 -12.99 -9.71 -0.77
N PRO A 322 -13.25 -10.95 -1.24
CA PRO A 322 -12.73 -12.16 -0.59
C PRO A 322 -11.19 -12.20 -0.55
N LEU A 323 -10.61 -12.83 0.47
CA LEU A 323 -9.15 -12.95 0.56
C LEU A 323 -8.60 -13.74 -0.63
N GLU A 324 -9.31 -14.79 -1.08
CA GLU A 324 -8.96 -15.54 -2.31
C GLU A 324 -8.69 -14.58 -3.48
N ARG A 325 -9.57 -13.60 -3.68
CA ARG A 325 -9.45 -12.62 -4.76
C ARG A 325 -8.25 -11.69 -4.55
N GLY A 326 -8.02 -11.24 -3.31
CA GLY A 326 -6.86 -10.42 -2.96
C GLY A 326 -5.53 -11.14 -3.21
N LEU A 327 -5.45 -12.42 -2.83
CA LEU A 327 -4.30 -13.28 -3.05
C LEU A 327 -4.04 -13.50 -4.54
N ARG A 328 -5.07 -13.83 -5.34
CA ARG A 328 -4.95 -13.95 -6.81
C ARG A 328 -4.40 -12.66 -7.43
N LEU A 329 -4.93 -11.50 -7.04
CA LEU A 329 -4.47 -10.21 -7.55
C LEU A 329 -3.03 -9.92 -7.13
N TRP A 330 -2.66 -10.22 -5.89
CA TRP A 330 -1.27 -10.09 -5.43
C TRP A 330 -0.31 -10.89 -6.32
N ILE A 331 -0.65 -12.13 -6.63
CA ILE A 331 0.19 -12.95 -7.52
C ILE A 331 0.27 -12.32 -8.90
N VAL A 332 -0.87 -11.98 -9.52
CA VAL A 332 -0.89 -11.49 -10.91
C VAL A 332 -0.13 -10.17 -11.06
N TYR A 333 -0.30 -9.22 -10.13
CA TYR A 333 0.42 -7.94 -10.20
C TYR A 333 1.93 -8.12 -10.05
N ASN A 334 2.37 -8.90 -9.05
CA ASN A 334 3.80 -9.08 -8.82
C ASN A 334 4.44 -9.92 -9.93
N MET A 335 3.76 -10.95 -10.43
CA MET A 335 4.17 -11.68 -11.64
C MET A 335 4.37 -10.74 -12.83
N ARG A 336 3.36 -9.90 -13.11
CA ARG A 336 3.41 -8.98 -14.26
C ARG A 336 4.46 -7.90 -14.08
N ALA A 337 4.72 -7.43 -12.86
CA ALA A 337 5.83 -6.53 -12.57
C ALA A 337 7.17 -7.14 -13.03
N ILE A 338 7.45 -8.41 -12.68
CA ILE A 338 8.69 -9.08 -13.11
C ILE A 338 8.70 -9.34 -14.61
N GLN A 339 7.64 -9.93 -15.16
CA GLN A 339 7.57 -10.29 -16.58
C GLN A 339 7.68 -9.08 -17.52
N ASN A 340 7.06 -7.97 -17.13
CA ASN A 340 7.06 -6.76 -17.95
C ASN A 340 8.34 -5.95 -17.78
N SER A 341 9.12 -6.18 -16.73
CA SER A 341 10.41 -5.54 -16.49
C SER A 341 11.59 -6.27 -17.12
N LYS A 342 11.37 -7.41 -17.79
CA LYS A 342 12.44 -8.15 -18.49
C LYS A 342 13.17 -7.25 -19.47
N GLY A 343 14.51 -7.20 -19.34
CA GLY A 343 15.39 -6.36 -20.14
C GLY A 343 15.67 -4.98 -19.53
N LEU A 344 14.92 -4.55 -18.52
CA LEU A 344 15.15 -3.30 -17.81
C LEU A 344 16.07 -3.53 -16.60
N CYS A 345 16.85 -2.52 -16.21
CA CYS A 345 17.55 -2.58 -14.93
C CYS A 345 16.56 -2.50 -13.77
N MET A 346 16.68 -3.41 -12.79
CA MET A 346 15.73 -3.55 -11.70
C MET A 346 16.43 -3.61 -10.35
N VAL A 347 16.02 -2.74 -9.44
CA VAL A 347 16.31 -2.78 -8.01
C VAL A 347 15.11 -3.37 -7.30
N THR A 348 15.34 -4.24 -6.31
CA THR A 348 14.26 -4.91 -5.56
C THR A 348 14.29 -4.49 -4.10
N SER A 349 13.13 -4.49 -3.45
CA SER A 349 12.97 -4.24 -2.02
C SER A 349 11.72 -4.95 -1.51
N SER A 350 11.49 -4.92 -0.20
CA SER A 350 10.24 -5.41 0.41
C SER A 350 9.74 -4.43 1.46
N ASN A 351 8.43 -4.45 1.72
CA ASN A 351 7.84 -3.66 2.79
C ASN A 351 8.48 -4.00 4.15
N ASP A 352 8.84 -5.26 4.38
CA ASP A 352 9.51 -5.69 5.61
C ASP A 352 10.91 -5.10 5.75
N ALA A 353 11.70 -5.05 4.66
CA ALA A 353 13.02 -4.43 4.66
C ALA A 353 12.94 -2.92 4.95
N ILE A 354 12.01 -2.21 4.29
CA ILE A 354 11.80 -0.78 4.52
C ILE A 354 11.37 -0.50 5.95
N LEU A 355 10.54 -1.36 6.55
CA LEU A 355 10.09 -1.17 7.94
C LEU A 355 11.15 -1.57 8.97
N ALA A 356 12.09 -2.45 8.62
CA ALA A 356 13.14 -2.90 9.54
C ALA A 356 14.20 -1.81 9.76
N ASP A 357 14.66 -1.17 8.69
CA ASP A 357 15.64 -0.08 8.74
C ASP A 357 15.44 0.85 7.52
N PRO A 358 14.50 1.82 7.61
CA PRO A 358 14.10 2.58 6.44
C PRO A 358 15.22 3.48 5.91
N VAL A 359 16.04 4.10 6.77
CA VAL A 359 17.16 4.94 6.31
C VAL A 359 18.15 4.10 5.51
N ARG A 360 18.57 2.96 6.06
CA ARG A 360 19.50 2.07 5.38
C ARG A 360 18.93 1.54 4.07
N GLU A 361 17.67 1.13 4.07
CA GLU A 361 17.04 0.56 2.88
C GLU A 361 16.85 1.60 1.77
N ILE A 362 16.45 2.84 2.09
CA ILE A 362 16.34 3.93 1.10
C ILE A 362 17.71 4.34 0.55
N GLN A 363 18.76 4.33 1.39
CA GLN A 363 20.13 4.55 0.94
C GLN A 363 20.58 3.44 -0.03
N ARG A 364 20.40 2.17 0.35
CA ARG A 364 20.74 1.02 -0.51
C ARG A 364 20.03 1.09 -1.86
N ILE A 365 18.72 1.36 -1.85
CA ILE A 365 17.93 1.53 -3.08
C ILE A 365 18.48 2.64 -3.95
N SER A 366 18.80 3.81 -3.37
CA SER A 366 19.34 4.94 -4.11
C SER A 366 20.71 4.63 -4.70
N ASP A 367 21.58 3.97 -3.93
CA ASP A 367 22.91 3.56 -4.38
C ASP A 367 22.80 2.56 -5.55
N GLU A 368 21.94 1.53 -5.46
CA GLU A 368 21.76 0.59 -6.57
C GLU A 368 21.12 1.23 -7.80
N LEU A 369 20.15 2.14 -7.63
CA LEU A 369 19.57 2.88 -8.75
C LEU A 369 20.65 3.71 -9.47
N THR A 370 21.55 4.34 -8.73
CA THR A 370 22.63 5.14 -9.30
C THR A 370 23.74 4.29 -9.89
N TYR A 371 24.39 3.45 -9.08
CA TYR A 371 25.62 2.78 -9.45
C TYR A 371 25.39 1.50 -10.27
N THR A 372 24.23 0.84 -10.12
CA THR A 372 23.89 -0.36 -10.88
C THR A 372 23.02 -0.03 -12.09
N CYS A 373 22.03 0.86 -11.94
CA CYS A 373 21.07 1.17 -13.00
C CYS A 373 21.34 2.45 -13.80
N GLY A 374 22.33 3.28 -13.42
CA GLY A 374 22.66 4.49 -14.15
C GLY A 374 21.58 5.58 -14.08
N VAL A 375 20.80 5.60 -13.00
CA VAL A 375 19.90 6.72 -12.66
C VAL A 375 20.73 7.84 -12.01
N PRO A 376 20.54 9.13 -12.37
CA PRO A 376 21.23 10.23 -11.73
C PRO A 376 21.10 10.21 -10.20
N GLU A 377 22.15 10.63 -9.51
CA GLU A 377 22.17 10.69 -8.06
C GLU A 377 20.97 11.50 -7.51
N PRO A 378 20.37 11.05 -6.39
CA PRO A 378 19.32 11.80 -5.71
C PRO A 378 19.82 13.20 -5.31
N PRO A 379 19.00 14.26 -5.45
CA PRO A 379 19.40 15.61 -5.07
C PRO A 379 19.73 15.80 -3.58
N ASP A 380 19.04 15.06 -2.73
CA ASP A 380 19.10 15.24 -1.28
C ASP A 380 19.80 14.06 -0.59
N ARG A 381 20.54 14.38 0.47
CA ARG A 381 21.11 13.37 1.36
C ARG A 381 20.03 12.90 2.33
N ILE A 382 19.79 11.60 2.35
CA ILE A 382 18.82 10.94 3.24
C ILE A 382 19.23 11.15 4.70
N LYS A 383 18.29 11.65 5.52
CA LYS A 383 18.47 11.82 6.97
C LYS A 383 17.39 11.06 7.74
N GLN A 384 17.68 10.76 9.00
CA GLN A 384 16.76 10.03 9.87
C GLN A 384 15.49 10.84 10.14
N GLU A 385 15.61 12.16 10.27
CA GLU A 385 14.49 13.04 10.59
C GLU A 385 13.41 13.03 9.50
N ASP A 386 13.82 13.01 8.23
CA ASP A 386 12.90 12.98 7.07
C ASP A 386 12.10 11.67 7.03
N VAL A 387 12.75 10.57 7.44
CA VAL A 387 12.12 9.23 7.52
C VAL A 387 11.14 9.15 8.69
N ASP A 388 11.53 9.67 9.86
CA ASP A 388 10.69 9.63 11.07
C ASP A 388 9.42 10.47 10.91
N GLU A 389 9.50 11.59 10.19
CA GLU A 389 8.33 12.42 9.85
C GLU A 389 7.35 11.66 8.93
N PHE A 390 7.88 10.87 8.00
CA PHE A 390 7.06 10.17 7.01
C PHE A 390 6.52 8.81 7.48
N ILE A 391 7.20 8.09 8.35
CA ILE A 391 6.70 6.81 8.87
C ILE A 391 5.90 7.05 10.14
N ASP A 392 4.56 7.06 10.04
CA ASP A 392 3.72 7.00 11.24
C ASP A 392 3.59 5.53 11.72
N PRO A 393 4.11 5.17 12.90
CA PRO A 393 3.99 3.82 13.44
C PRO A 393 2.53 3.38 13.61
N LYS A 394 1.59 4.32 13.75
CA LYS A 394 0.16 4.01 13.91
C LYS A 394 -0.47 3.51 12.62
N LEU A 395 0.03 3.89 11.44
CA LEU A 395 -0.48 3.39 10.16
C LEU A 395 -0.04 1.94 9.86
N GLN A 396 0.82 1.36 10.71
CA GLN A 396 1.36 0.01 10.57
C GLN A 396 0.44 -1.04 11.24
N HIS A 397 -0.80 -1.17 10.76
CA HIS A 397 -1.80 -2.04 11.41
C HIS A 397 -1.72 -3.54 11.06
N GLY A 398 -1.04 -3.94 9.98
CA GLY A 398 -1.09 -5.32 9.46
C GLY A 398 -0.40 -6.37 10.35
N ARG A 399 0.75 -6.03 10.94
CA ARG A 399 1.58 -6.99 11.68
C ARG A 399 0.92 -7.46 13.00
N LYS A 400 0.03 -6.64 13.58
CA LYS A 400 -0.70 -6.96 14.84
C LYS A 400 -1.81 -7.99 14.67
N GLU A 401 -2.35 -8.18 13.47
CA GLU A 401 -3.35 -9.23 13.21
C GLU A 401 -2.68 -10.60 13.02
N LEU A 402 -1.43 -10.62 12.54
CA LEU A 402 -0.71 -11.88 12.36
C LEU A 402 -0.13 -12.47 13.65
N SER A 403 -0.02 -11.70 14.74
CA SER A 403 0.73 -12.08 15.94
C SER A 403 -0.12 -12.55 17.13
N LYS A 404 -1.45 -12.73 16.98
CA LYS A 404 -2.37 -12.96 18.11
C LYS A 404 -2.68 -14.42 18.42
N GLU A 405 -2.28 -15.38 17.59
CA GLU A 405 -2.58 -16.81 17.79
C GLU A 405 -1.32 -17.68 17.66
N GLU A 406 -1.32 -18.82 18.35
CA GLU A 406 -0.34 -19.90 18.16
C GLU A 406 -0.48 -20.48 16.75
N LYS A 407 0.19 -19.84 15.78
CA LYS A 407 0.11 -20.28 14.39
C LYS A 407 0.96 -21.51 14.16
N ARG A 408 0.32 -22.59 13.70
CA ARG A 408 1.04 -23.78 13.23
C ARG A 408 1.75 -23.46 11.91
N VAL A 409 2.94 -24.03 11.73
CA VAL A 409 3.62 -24.02 10.43
C VAL A 409 2.88 -24.99 9.52
N LEU A 410 2.38 -24.50 8.39
CA LEU A 410 1.74 -25.31 7.35
C LEU A 410 2.79 -25.91 6.43
N GLU A 411 3.74 -25.08 5.98
CA GLU A 411 4.79 -25.46 5.05
C GLU A 411 6.07 -24.67 5.31
N THR A 412 7.18 -25.15 4.77
CA THR A 412 8.48 -24.47 4.82
C THR A 412 9.15 -24.51 3.46
N TYR A 413 9.69 -23.37 3.04
CA TYR A 413 10.45 -23.20 1.80
C TYR A 413 11.89 -22.74 2.13
N ASN A 414 12.77 -22.74 1.12
CA ASN A 414 14.16 -22.27 1.22
C ASN A 414 14.92 -22.93 2.40
N ASN A 415 14.91 -24.27 2.46
CA ASN A 415 15.57 -25.03 3.54
C ASN A 415 15.12 -24.65 4.97
N GLY A 416 13.89 -24.14 5.13
CA GLY A 416 13.33 -23.77 6.43
C GLY A 416 13.45 -22.29 6.79
N GLU A 417 14.08 -21.48 5.94
CA GLU A 417 14.23 -20.03 6.14
C GLU A 417 12.89 -19.30 5.97
N CYS A 418 12.05 -19.75 5.04
CA CYS A 418 10.72 -19.19 4.84
C CYS A 418 9.64 -20.13 5.39
N LYS A 419 8.92 -19.70 6.42
CA LYS A 419 7.85 -20.48 7.07
C LYS A 419 6.50 -19.93 6.68
N VAL A 420 5.62 -20.82 6.20
CA VAL A 420 4.23 -20.50 5.91
C VAL A 420 3.40 -20.88 7.13
N TYR A 421 2.78 -19.88 7.73
CA TYR A 421 1.96 -20.06 8.93
C TYR A 421 0.48 -20.22 8.59
N SER A 422 -0.26 -20.86 9.48
CA SER A 422 -1.72 -20.86 9.43
C SER A 422 -2.29 -19.45 9.57
N TYR A 423 -3.49 -19.28 9.05
CA TYR A 423 -4.21 -18.01 9.11
C TYR A 423 -5.69 -18.26 9.37
N THR A 424 -6.38 -17.22 9.82
CA THR A 424 -7.82 -17.25 10.09
C THR A 424 -8.57 -16.83 8.82
N SER A 425 -9.46 -17.71 8.35
CA SER A 425 -10.36 -17.47 7.22
C SER A 425 -11.75 -17.11 7.73
N GLU A 426 -12.47 -16.28 6.98
CA GLU A 426 -13.91 -16.03 7.22
C GLU A 426 -14.80 -17.14 6.62
N GLU A 427 -14.27 -17.89 5.66
CA GLU A 427 -14.93 -19.05 5.06
C GLU A 427 -14.96 -20.24 6.02
N GLU A 428 -16.05 -21.02 6.00
CA GLU A 428 -16.22 -22.22 6.82
C GLU A 428 -15.13 -23.26 6.51
N GLU A 429 -14.45 -23.76 7.55
CA GLU A 429 -13.38 -24.75 7.40
C GLU A 429 -13.89 -26.01 6.69
N GLY A 430 -13.21 -26.42 5.61
CA GLY A 430 -13.60 -27.56 4.77
C GLY A 430 -14.57 -27.24 3.63
N SER A 431 -15.14 -26.04 3.57
CA SER A 431 -15.95 -25.58 2.44
C SER A 431 -15.15 -25.54 1.12
N ALA A 432 -15.84 -25.38 -0.01
CA ALA A 432 -15.17 -25.25 -1.31
C ALA A 432 -14.43 -23.91 -1.42
N GLU A 433 -15.00 -22.86 -0.83
CA GLU A 433 -14.47 -21.49 -0.73
C GLU A 433 -13.19 -21.48 0.08
N PHE A 434 -13.22 -22.06 1.29
CA PHE A 434 -12.04 -22.21 2.15
C PHE A 434 -10.92 -22.96 1.44
N ARG A 435 -11.21 -24.06 0.74
CA ARG A 435 -10.19 -24.82 0.00
C ARG A 435 -9.53 -24.01 -1.10
N ARG A 436 -10.29 -23.27 -1.91
CA ARG A 436 -9.74 -22.39 -2.95
C ARG A 436 -8.90 -21.26 -2.37
N GLU A 437 -9.36 -20.66 -1.28
CA GLU A 437 -8.63 -19.61 -0.57
C GLU A 437 -7.31 -20.13 0.00
N HIS A 438 -7.35 -21.31 0.63
CA HIS A 438 -6.17 -21.93 1.22
C HIS A 438 -5.13 -22.31 0.17
N GLU A 439 -5.57 -22.93 -0.94
CA GLU A 439 -4.70 -23.28 -2.07
C GLU A 439 -4.02 -22.03 -2.65
N ILE A 440 -4.77 -20.94 -2.88
CA ILE A 440 -4.18 -19.72 -3.42
C ILE A 440 -3.28 -19.00 -2.39
N TYR A 441 -3.57 -19.11 -1.09
CA TYR A 441 -2.72 -18.59 -0.04
C TYR A 441 -1.36 -19.30 -0.02
N GLN A 442 -1.34 -20.64 -0.02
CA GLN A 442 -0.10 -21.41 -0.08
C GLN A 442 0.71 -21.06 -1.34
N LEU A 443 0.04 -20.94 -2.49
CA LEU A 443 0.68 -20.53 -3.74
C LEU A 443 1.29 -19.12 -3.66
N ALA A 444 0.55 -18.14 -3.13
CA ALA A 444 1.05 -16.79 -2.95
C ALA A 444 2.23 -16.74 -1.98
N MET A 445 2.19 -17.55 -0.91
CA MET A 445 3.26 -17.66 0.06
C MET A 445 4.53 -18.30 -0.52
N LYS A 446 4.39 -19.34 -1.34
CA LYS A 446 5.53 -19.88 -2.09
C LYS A 446 6.22 -18.80 -2.90
N ILE A 447 5.46 -18.02 -3.68
CA ILE A 447 6.00 -16.93 -4.50
C ILE A 447 6.65 -15.84 -3.64
N TYR A 448 6.06 -15.51 -2.48
CA TYR A 448 6.65 -14.59 -1.53
C TYR A 448 8.02 -15.11 -1.02
N CYS A 449 8.12 -16.39 -0.67
CA CYS A 449 9.39 -17.02 -0.31
C CYS A 449 10.40 -17.02 -1.47
N ASP A 450 9.94 -17.21 -2.70
CA ASP A 450 10.78 -17.18 -3.90
C ASP A 450 11.28 -15.75 -4.21
N PHE A 451 10.53 -14.71 -3.84
CA PHE A 451 11.05 -13.33 -3.88
C PHE A 451 12.13 -13.09 -2.82
N GLN A 452 11.98 -13.67 -1.62
CA GLN A 452 12.97 -13.51 -0.55
C GLN A 452 14.30 -14.21 -0.86
N SER A 453 14.26 -15.38 -1.48
CA SER A 453 15.46 -16.12 -1.91
C SER A 453 16.05 -15.63 -3.24
N GLY A 454 15.30 -14.81 -3.97
CA GLY A 454 15.67 -14.33 -5.30
C GLY A 454 15.34 -15.29 -6.46
N GLU A 455 14.80 -16.48 -6.17
CA GLU A 455 14.38 -17.45 -7.19
C GLU A 455 13.36 -16.87 -8.17
N ALA A 456 12.43 -16.02 -7.69
CA ALA A 456 11.37 -15.42 -8.51
C ALA A 456 11.89 -14.43 -9.58
N TYR A 457 13.16 -14.01 -9.48
CA TYR A 457 13.79 -13.09 -10.44
C TYR A 457 14.56 -13.80 -11.55
N LYS A 458 14.75 -15.12 -11.45
CA LYS A 458 15.47 -15.90 -12.46
C LYS A 458 14.68 -16.01 -13.77
N ASP A 459 15.39 -16.04 -14.89
CA ASP A 459 14.78 -16.10 -16.21
C ASP A 459 13.96 -17.37 -16.47
N ASP A 460 14.37 -18.48 -15.86
CA ASP A 460 13.73 -19.80 -15.95
C ASP A 460 12.64 -20.04 -14.90
N TYR A 461 12.34 -19.03 -14.07
CA TYR A 461 11.29 -19.11 -13.06
C TYR A 461 9.92 -19.38 -13.69
N LYS A 462 9.26 -20.43 -13.22
CA LYS A 462 7.96 -20.87 -13.74
C LYS A 462 6.83 -20.31 -12.89
N TRP A 463 6.21 -19.24 -13.39
CA TRP A 463 5.00 -18.68 -12.80
C TRP A 463 3.83 -19.66 -12.86
N PRO A 464 3.01 -19.77 -11.80
CA PRO A 464 1.86 -20.65 -11.81
C PRO A 464 0.77 -20.17 -12.77
N ARG A 465 -0.06 -21.10 -13.22
CA ARG A 465 -1.31 -20.78 -13.93
C ARG A 465 -2.39 -20.54 -12.87
N ILE A 466 -3.09 -19.41 -12.96
CA ILE A 466 -4.00 -18.89 -11.93
C ILE A 466 -5.40 -18.71 -12.49
#